data_AF-A0A9R0EGW5-F1
#
_entry.id   AF-A0A9R0EGW5-F1
#
_cell.length_a   1.000
_cell.length_b   1.000
_cell.length_c   1.000
_cell.angle_alpha   90.00
_cell.angle_beta   90.00
_cell.angle_gamma   90.00
#
_symmetry.space_group_name_H-M   'P 1'
#
loop_
_entity.id
_entity.type
_entity.pdbx_description
1 polymer ?
#
loop_
_entity_poly.entity_id
_entity_poly.type
_entity_poly.pdbx_seq_one_letter_code
_entity_poly.pdbx_strand_id
1 'polypeptide(L)'
;MGDVDEDKDNAASGDVEVEKPEVIPPPEPEPKPPDVELFVDGFGFMPKSKTGDRRRSSLFAKLRSTHKDAVAGEAHGEQSPCASSTNIDIVRRYTWKTKNRMTVQIITYGATITSISVPDRKGVPDDVLAGFDTLEDYFQHRNPYFGATIGRYANVIRDATFMVRPSGRMYMVSNNKGHHHYNGGYIGFDKVNWRSYVSGLKVIMSHVSERFHEGFPGTVMCQVTFEVTCDNTLKIEMKCTTSEPTVINLSNAPFFNLAGHHTGAELMLDHIFTINADKYTAVDEDGLVTGERKVVGGTAYDFRVPRVLKTMMSKIPMGGYDINYCITRGTDQDLAFQARALHPLTGRVLEVYSNQPGMQFYTGNLLPDPDKIVEPVPATEEAEESEASEMSSERSSVEGEYEEGEEREGRKSFGYVPLLGKKGTLYKRHGLFCLMPQNYPDAVNNRNFPSSVLNPGEEYIHRIQYKFGILLGKYV
;
A
#
# COMPACT_ATOMS: atom_id res chain seq x y z
N MET A 1 79.39 8.31 87.63
CA MET A 1 80.67 8.32 86.89
C MET A 1 80.62 7.08 86.02
N GLY A 2 80.45 7.13 84.71
CA GLY A 2 80.83 8.12 83.72
C GLY A 2 81.34 7.30 82.52
N ASP A 3 81.01 7.74 81.31
CA ASP A 3 81.44 7.22 79.99
C ASP A 3 80.79 5.90 79.54
N VAL A 4 79.89 5.91 78.54
CA VAL A 4 80.06 6.08 77.07
C VAL A 4 80.73 4.86 76.44
N ASP A 5 79.95 4.08 75.69
CA ASP A 5 80.44 3.32 74.54
C ASP A 5 79.32 3.21 73.48
N GLU A 6 79.73 3.49 72.26
CA GLU A 6 78.97 3.39 71.00
C GLU A 6 78.77 1.92 70.63
N ASP A 7 77.60 1.54 70.10
CA ASP A 7 77.59 0.77 68.85
C ASP A 7 76.21 0.73 68.16
N LYS A 8 76.33 0.83 66.84
CA LYS A 8 75.42 0.63 65.71
C LYS A 8 74.10 -0.10 65.96
N ASP A 9 73.02 0.51 65.46
CA ASP A 9 71.86 -0.24 64.97
C ASP A 9 71.47 0.19 63.54
N ASN A 10 71.40 -0.84 62.71
CA ASN A 10 70.99 -0.85 61.30
C ASN A 10 69.49 -0.55 61.20
N ALA A 11 69.10 0.54 60.52
CA ALA A 11 67.70 0.77 60.15
C ALA A 11 67.58 0.90 58.63
N ALA A 12 66.94 -0.09 58.02
CA ALA A 12 66.68 -0.17 56.59
C ALA A 12 65.84 1.01 56.09
N SER A 13 66.28 1.64 54.99
CA SER A 13 65.49 2.61 54.24
C SER A 13 64.39 1.88 53.46
N GLY A 14 63.17 1.89 53.97
CA GLY A 14 61.97 1.54 53.21
C GLY A 14 61.47 2.79 52.49
N ASP A 15 61.66 2.86 51.18
CA ASP A 15 61.01 3.84 50.32
C ASP A 15 59.49 3.56 50.30
N VAL A 16 58.70 4.51 50.79
CA VAL A 16 57.24 4.48 50.64
C VAL A 16 56.90 5.30 49.41
N GLU A 17 56.69 4.63 48.28
CA GLU A 17 56.06 5.24 47.11
C GLU A 17 54.62 5.62 47.48
N VAL A 18 54.34 6.93 47.46
CA VAL A 18 52.97 7.44 47.56
C VAL A 18 52.29 7.17 46.22
N GLU A 19 51.43 6.15 46.17
CA GLU A 19 50.57 5.89 45.01
C GLU A 19 49.74 7.15 44.71
N LYS A 20 49.92 7.70 43.50
CA LYS A 20 49.05 8.76 42.99
C LYS A 20 47.64 8.18 42.83
N PRO A 21 46.58 8.92 43.20
CA PRO A 21 45.22 8.45 43.00
C PRO A 21 44.98 8.18 41.51
N GLU A 22 44.46 6.99 41.20
CA GLU A 22 44.02 6.62 39.85
C GLU A 22 43.06 7.68 39.32
N VAL A 23 43.44 8.32 38.22
CA VAL A 23 42.55 9.19 37.46
C VAL A 23 41.55 8.29 36.76
N ILE A 24 40.34 8.19 37.31
CA ILE A 24 39.22 7.50 36.66
C ILE A 24 39.01 8.16 35.29
N PRO A 25 39.14 7.43 34.17
CA PRO A 25 38.88 8.00 32.86
C PRO A 25 37.43 8.47 32.81
N PRO A 26 37.14 9.61 32.13
CA PRO A 26 35.77 10.08 32.02
C PRO A 26 34.90 8.96 31.44
N PRO A 27 33.65 8.79 31.94
CA PRO A 27 32.75 7.78 31.43
C PRO A 27 32.65 7.93 29.91
N GLU A 28 32.75 6.82 29.20
CA GLU A 28 32.59 6.80 27.75
C GLU A 28 31.27 7.52 27.41
N PRO A 29 31.27 8.42 26.41
CA PRO A 29 30.07 9.13 26.04
C PRO A 29 28.98 8.13 25.68
N GLU A 30 27.82 8.23 26.32
CA GLU A 30 26.69 7.36 26.04
C GLU A 30 26.44 7.33 24.52
N PRO A 31 26.21 6.15 23.93
CA PRO A 31 25.98 6.03 22.50
C PRO A 31 24.79 6.90 22.11
N LYS A 32 25.02 7.86 21.20
CA LYS A 32 23.96 8.74 20.71
C LYS A 32 22.84 7.87 20.12
N PRO A 33 21.57 8.10 20.49
CA PRO A 33 20.47 7.35 19.93
C PRO A 33 20.47 7.49 18.40
N PRO A 34 20.16 6.43 17.66
CA PRO A 34 20.19 6.47 16.21
C PRO A 34 19.14 7.45 15.68
N ASP A 35 19.47 8.11 14.56
CA ASP A 35 18.55 9.09 13.94
C ASP A 35 17.23 8.46 13.47
N VAL A 36 17.24 7.16 13.18
CA VAL A 36 16.09 6.34 12.80
C VAL A 36 16.22 4.94 13.41
N GLU A 37 15.13 4.45 13.98
CA GLU A 37 14.97 3.10 14.52
C GLU A 37 13.95 2.32 13.69
N LEU A 38 14.13 1.01 13.54
CA LEU A 38 13.21 0.09 12.86
C LEU A 38 12.85 -1.08 13.77
N PHE A 39 11.57 -1.29 13.98
CA PHE A 39 11.00 -2.36 14.81
C PHE A 39 10.17 -3.32 13.96
N VAL A 40 10.13 -4.59 14.36
CA VAL A 40 9.32 -5.63 13.69
C VAL A 40 8.44 -6.32 14.73
N ASP A 41 7.15 -6.42 14.43
CA ASP A 41 6.18 -7.14 15.26
C ASP A 41 5.12 -7.86 14.38
N GLY A 42 4.20 -8.58 15.01
CA GLY A 42 3.08 -9.25 14.32
C GLY A 42 1.86 -8.34 14.23
N PHE A 43 1.27 -8.23 13.04
CA PHE A 43 0.01 -7.49 12.83
C PHE A 43 -1.22 -8.40 12.95
N GLY A 44 -1.09 -9.65 12.48
CA GLY A 44 -2.18 -10.63 12.48
C GLY A 44 -1.79 -11.90 11.74
N PHE A 45 -2.76 -12.80 11.56
CA PHE A 45 -2.56 -14.08 10.90
C PHE A 45 -3.44 -14.17 9.66
N MET A 46 -2.89 -14.67 8.55
CA MET A 46 -3.68 -14.92 7.36
C MET A 46 -4.72 -16.03 7.62
N PRO A 47 -5.98 -15.87 7.17
CA PRO A 47 -6.99 -16.91 7.27
C PRO A 47 -6.60 -18.15 6.47
N LYS A 48 -6.88 -19.34 7.01
CA LYS A 48 -6.59 -20.64 6.35
C LYS A 48 -7.26 -20.83 4.98
N SER A 49 -8.34 -20.11 4.68
CA SER A 49 -9.03 -20.15 3.38
C SER A 49 -8.41 -19.22 2.32
N LYS A 50 -7.63 -18.22 2.74
CA LYS A 50 -6.99 -17.22 1.85
C LYS A 50 -5.51 -17.49 1.60
N THR A 51 -4.90 -18.41 2.35
CA THR A 51 -3.63 -19.02 1.96
C THR A 51 -3.91 -19.88 0.74
N GLY A 52 -3.55 -19.41 -0.46
CA GLY A 52 -3.76 -20.16 -1.70
C GLY A 52 -3.31 -21.61 -1.52
N ASP A 53 -4.27 -22.53 -1.49
CA ASP A 53 -4.01 -23.94 -1.27
C ASP A 53 -3.21 -24.40 -2.49
N ARG A 54 -1.90 -24.62 -2.29
CA ARG A 54 -0.99 -25.21 -3.27
C ARG A 54 -1.31 -26.70 -3.41
N ARG A 55 -2.57 -27.05 -3.65
CA ARG A 55 -2.94 -28.35 -4.18
C ARG A 55 -2.67 -28.32 -5.66
N ARG A 56 -1.51 -28.86 -6.04
CA ARG A 56 -1.27 -29.37 -7.39
C ARG A 56 -2.51 -30.14 -7.81
N SER A 57 -3.23 -29.65 -8.82
CA SER A 57 -4.26 -30.43 -9.51
C SER A 57 -3.57 -31.58 -10.24
N SER A 58 -3.29 -32.68 -9.53
CA SER A 58 -2.83 -33.89 -10.16
C SER A 58 -4.01 -34.61 -10.80
N LEU A 59 -4.43 -34.11 -11.96
CA LEU A 59 -5.25 -34.85 -12.94
C LEU A 59 -4.53 -36.08 -13.52
N PHE A 60 -3.36 -36.45 -12.97
CA PHE A 60 -2.59 -37.65 -13.34
C PHE A 60 -2.32 -38.60 -12.16
N ALA A 61 -3.15 -38.59 -11.11
CA ALA A 61 -3.03 -39.53 -9.98
C ALA A 61 -4.09 -40.65 -10.03
N LYS A 62 -4.50 -41.09 -11.23
CA LYS A 62 -5.42 -42.21 -11.39
C LYS A 62 -4.98 -43.18 -12.48
N LEU A 63 -3.71 -43.60 -12.45
CA LEU A 63 -3.28 -44.80 -13.16
C LEU A 63 -2.03 -45.37 -12.48
N ARG A 64 -2.24 -46.39 -11.65
CA ARG A 64 -1.33 -47.47 -11.20
C ARG A 64 -1.75 -47.91 -9.79
N SER A 65 -2.80 -48.73 -9.75
CA SER A 65 -2.85 -49.81 -8.77
C SER A 65 -2.04 -50.99 -9.31
N THR A 66 -1.66 -51.88 -8.39
CA THR A 66 -0.91 -53.16 -8.54
C THR A 66 0.62 -53.06 -8.43
N HIS A 67 1.14 -53.19 -7.21
CA HIS A 67 1.72 -54.43 -6.70
C HIS A 67 2.16 -54.25 -5.23
N LYS A 68 1.74 -55.18 -4.36
CA LYS A 68 2.33 -55.42 -3.05
C LYS A 68 3.64 -56.19 -3.24
N ASP A 69 4.69 -55.85 -2.50
CA ASP A 69 5.23 -56.70 -1.42
C ASP A 69 6.47 -56.08 -0.74
N ALA A 70 6.69 -56.54 0.48
CA ALA A 70 7.50 -55.99 1.56
C ALA A 70 9.02 -55.97 1.34
N VAL A 71 9.70 -54.99 1.94
CA VAL A 71 10.92 -55.20 2.75
C VAL A 71 10.97 -54.11 3.83
N ALA A 72 11.05 -54.56 5.09
CA ALA A 72 11.36 -53.74 6.24
C ALA A 72 12.84 -53.34 6.21
N GLY A 73 13.11 -52.05 6.30
CA GLY A 73 14.46 -51.51 6.46
C GLY A 73 14.39 -50.28 7.36
N GLU A 74 14.89 -50.44 8.59
CA GLU A 74 15.16 -49.33 9.49
C GLU A 74 16.18 -48.40 8.85
N ALA A 75 15.77 -47.16 8.59
CA ALA A 75 16.67 -46.06 8.31
C ALA A 75 16.32 -44.93 9.29
N HIS A 76 17.18 -44.75 10.28
CA HIS A 76 17.23 -43.55 11.10
C HIS A 76 17.45 -42.33 10.18
N GLY A 77 16.36 -41.67 9.80
CA GLY A 77 16.39 -40.35 9.19
C GLY A 77 16.35 -39.31 10.30
N GLU A 78 17.42 -38.52 10.41
CA GLU A 78 17.46 -37.29 11.21
C GLU A 78 16.25 -36.41 10.83
N GLN A 79 15.27 -36.36 11.73
CA GLN A 79 14.20 -35.37 11.64
C GLN A 79 14.83 -34.02 11.96
N SER A 80 15.06 -33.21 10.92
CA SER A 80 15.28 -31.78 11.08
C SER A 80 14.16 -31.20 11.95
N PRO A 81 14.46 -30.47 13.03
CA PRO A 81 13.44 -29.95 13.95
C PRO A 81 12.51 -28.88 13.32
N CYS A 82 12.69 -28.56 12.04
CA CYS A 82 11.83 -27.64 11.30
C CYS A 82 10.65 -28.29 10.54
N ALA A 83 10.47 -29.62 10.60
CA ALA A 83 9.38 -30.28 9.88
C ALA A 83 8.03 -30.29 10.63
N SER A 84 7.91 -29.52 11.72
CA SER A 84 6.68 -29.39 12.51
C SER A 84 6.35 -27.92 12.74
N SER A 85 5.82 -27.26 11.71
CA SER A 85 4.96 -26.10 11.91
C SER A 85 3.88 -26.16 10.85
N THR A 86 2.63 -26.32 11.28
CA THR A 86 1.49 -25.80 10.52
C THR A 86 1.85 -24.36 10.14
N ASN A 87 2.22 -24.10 8.87
CA ASN A 87 2.67 -22.79 8.42
C ASN A 87 1.54 -21.77 8.64
N ILE A 88 1.53 -21.15 9.81
CA ILE A 88 0.70 -19.99 10.07
C ILE A 88 1.35 -18.87 9.27
N ASP A 89 0.66 -18.41 8.22
CA ASP A 89 1.16 -17.33 7.38
C ASP A 89 0.95 -16.00 8.12
N ILE A 90 2.00 -15.54 8.80
CA ILE A 90 1.99 -14.35 9.67
C ILE A 90 2.08 -13.10 8.81
N VAL A 91 1.20 -12.13 9.07
CA VAL A 91 1.36 -10.77 8.57
C VAL A 91 2.22 -9.98 9.54
N ARG A 92 3.40 -9.55 9.09
CA ARG A 92 4.34 -8.78 9.90
C ARG A 92 4.08 -7.29 9.74
N ARG A 93 4.29 -6.52 10.80
CA ARG A 93 4.34 -5.05 10.79
C ARG A 93 5.78 -4.59 11.01
N TYR A 94 6.17 -3.58 10.26
CA TYR A 94 7.43 -2.87 10.39
C TYR A 94 7.16 -1.42 10.76
N THR A 95 7.81 -0.93 11.80
CA THR A 95 7.64 0.43 12.30
C THR A 95 8.97 1.17 12.30
N TRP A 96 9.06 2.27 11.55
CA TRP A 96 10.16 3.23 11.68
C TRP A 96 9.80 4.34 12.64
N LYS A 97 10.75 4.76 13.48
CA LYS A 97 10.67 5.98 14.29
C LYS A 97 11.89 6.85 14.01
N THR A 98 11.66 8.12 13.73
CA THR A 98 12.74 9.09 13.51
C THR A 98 12.95 9.96 14.74
N LYS A 99 14.14 10.54 14.88
CA LYS A 99 14.42 11.55 15.93
C LYS A 99 13.49 12.77 15.88
N ASN A 100 12.89 13.04 14.72
CA ASN A 100 11.96 14.15 14.51
C ASN A 100 10.52 13.79 14.89
N ARG A 101 10.29 12.69 15.61
CA ARG A 101 8.96 12.22 16.03
C ARG A 101 8.02 11.82 14.88
N MET A 102 8.54 11.60 13.67
CA MET A 102 7.80 10.92 12.61
C MET A 102 7.84 9.42 12.83
N THR A 103 6.68 8.76 12.71
CA THR A 103 6.54 7.31 12.75
C THR A 103 5.86 6.81 11.49
N VAL A 104 6.36 5.73 10.89
CA VAL A 104 5.74 5.06 9.74
C VAL A 104 5.55 3.59 10.03
N GLN A 105 4.38 3.06 9.71
CA GLN A 105 4.08 1.63 9.84
C GLN A 105 3.68 1.05 8.49
N ILE A 106 4.22 -0.13 8.19
CA ILE A 106 3.82 -0.92 7.02
C ILE A 106 3.56 -2.38 7.43
N ILE A 107 2.72 -3.08 6.67
CA ILE A 107 2.46 -4.51 6.85
C ILE A 107 2.77 -5.30 5.58
N THR A 108 3.04 -6.59 5.73
CA THR A 108 3.38 -7.47 4.60
C THR A 108 2.18 -7.77 3.68
N TYR A 109 0.95 -7.73 4.21
CA TYR A 109 -0.24 -7.86 3.39
C TYR A 109 -0.41 -6.64 2.50
N GLY A 110 -0.41 -6.84 1.18
CA GLY A 110 -0.50 -5.78 0.18
C GLY A 110 0.73 -4.87 0.09
N ALA A 111 1.81 -5.17 0.82
CA ALA A 111 2.91 -4.24 1.06
C ALA A 111 2.36 -2.84 1.44
N THR A 112 1.49 -2.83 2.46
CA THR A 112 0.57 -1.73 2.75
C THR A 112 1.15 -0.80 3.81
N ILE A 113 1.08 0.52 3.56
CA ILE A 113 1.39 1.54 4.56
C ILE A 113 0.14 1.75 5.42
N THR A 114 0.23 1.47 6.70
CA THR A 114 -0.93 1.49 7.61
C THR A 114 -1.01 2.77 8.45
N SER A 115 0.12 3.44 8.68
CA SER A 115 0.20 4.67 9.47
C SER A 115 1.37 5.55 9.03
N ILE A 116 1.14 6.86 8.97
CA ILE A 116 2.19 7.87 8.89
C ILE A 116 1.85 8.95 9.91
N SER A 117 2.53 8.96 11.05
CA SER A 117 2.38 9.99 12.07
C SER A 117 3.46 11.06 11.92
N VAL A 118 3.05 12.33 11.80
CA VAL A 118 3.96 13.46 11.61
C VAL A 118 3.64 14.63 12.55
N PRO A 119 4.65 15.28 13.14
CA PRO A 119 4.45 16.45 13.99
C PRO A 119 3.83 17.63 13.24
N ASP A 120 2.97 18.39 13.92
CA ASP A 120 2.57 19.72 13.49
C ASP A 120 3.61 20.79 13.89
N ARG A 121 3.31 22.07 13.63
CA ARG A 121 4.17 23.20 14.04
C ARG A 121 4.40 23.33 15.55
N LYS A 122 3.57 22.69 16.38
CA LYS A 122 3.72 22.65 17.85
C LYS A 122 4.51 21.40 18.29
N GLY A 123 4.94 20.57 17.35
CA GLY A 123 5.65 19.32 17.62
C GLY A 123 4.73 18.17 18.05
N VAL A 124 3.42 18.28 17.84
CA VAL A 124 2.43 17.25 18.20
C VAL A 124 2.24 16.28 17.02
N PRO A 125 2.65 15.01 17.14
CA PRO A 125 2.42 14.01 16.11
C PRO A 125 0.95 13.67 15.97
N ASP A 126 0.50 13.49 14.73
CA ASP A 126 -0.80 12.92 14.42
C ASP A 126 -0.71 12.09 13.15
N ASP A 127 -1.54 11.07 13.05
CA ASP A 127 -1.56 10.17 11.92
C ASP A 127 -2.31 10.81 10.75
N VAL A 128 -1.59 11.08 9.67
CA VAL A 128 -2.11 11.75 8.48
C VAL A 128 -2.54 10.77 7.40
N LEU A 129 -2.38 9.47 7.60
CA LEU A 129 -2.74 8.44 6.63
C LEU A 129 -4.00 7.69 7.08
N ALA A 130 -4.96 7.49 6.19
CA ALA A 130 -6.09 6.61 6.42
C ALA A 130 -5.71 5.13 6.38
N GLY A 131 -6.45 4.32 7.11
CA GLY A 131 -6.26 2.88 7.15
C GLY A 131 -7.15 2.23 8.20
N PHE A 132 -6.80 1.03 8.61
CA PHE A 132 -7.51 0.26 9.64
C PHE A 132 -6.57 -0.20 10.76
N ASP A 133 -7.15 -0.48 11.92
CA ASP A 133 -6.42 -0.96 13.10
C ASP A 133 -6.17 -2.47 13.08
N THR A 134 -7.02 -3.24 12.39
CA THR A 134 -6.96 -4.71 12.34
C THR A 134 -6.68 -5.24 10.94
N LEU A 135 -6.16 -6.47 10.82
CA LEU A 135 -5.91 -7.12 9.54
C LEU A 135 -7.22 -7.48 8.82
N GLU A 136 -8.23 -7.88 9.58
CA GLU A 136 -9.55 -8.27 9.10
C GLU A 136 -10.22 -7.11 8.33
N ASP A 137 -10.06 -5.89 8.83
CA ASP A 137 -10.59 -4.70 8.16
C ASP A 137 -9.89 -4.41 6.82
N TYR A 138 -8.63 -4.81 6.62
CA TYR A 138 -7.98 -4.70 5.30
C TYR A 138 -8.54 -5.70 4.30
N PHE A 139 -9.15 -6.80 4.75
CA PHE A 139 -9.76 -7.81 3.89
C PHE A 139 -11.17 -7.45 3.39
N GLN A 140 -11.80 -6.42 3.96
CA GLN A 140 -13.16 -6.06 3.60
C GLN A 140 -13.24 -5.59 2.14
N HIS A 141 -14.32 -5.95 1.45
CA HIS A 141 -14.53 -5.59 0.03
C HIS A 141 -14.61 -4.07 -0.21
N ARG A 142 -14.94 -3.31 0.84
CA ARG A 142 -15.07 -1.84 0.81
C ARG A 142 -13.74 -1.10 1.01
N ASN A 143 -12.64 -1.80 1.29
CA ASN A 143 -11.33 -1.18 1.40
C ASN A 143 -10.94 -0.58 0.03
N PRO A 144 -10.83 0.75 -0.11
CA PRO A 144 -10.49 1.39 -1.38
C PRO A 144 -8.97 1.40 -1.59
N TYR A 145 -8.31 0.28 -1.27
CA TYR A 145 -6.86 0.08 -1.39
C TYR A 145 -6.02 0.94 -0.43
N PHE A 146 -6.49 1.25 0.78
CA PHE A 146 -5.80 2.16 1.71
C PHE A 146 -4.34 1.77 1.93
N GLY A 147 -3.43 2.60 1.43
CA GLY A 147 -1.98 2.49 1.62
C GLY A 147 -1.30 1.34 0.88
N ALA A 148 -2.05 0.54 0.11
CA ALA A 148 -1.56 -0.69 -0.51
C ALA A 148 -0.69 -0.42 -1.74
N THR A 149 0.19 -1.37 -2.05
CA THR A 149 0.90 -1.41 -3.35
C THR A 149 -0.03 -1.96 -4.42
N ILE A 150 -0.21 -1.20 -5.49
CA ILE A 150 -1.11 -1.54 -6.60
C ILE A 150 -0.31 -2.16 -7.74
N GLY A 151 -0.83 -3.28 -8.27
CA GLY A 151 -0.23 -4.01 -9.38
C GLY A 151 -1.06 -5.24 -9.74
N ARG A 152 -0.84 -5.86 -10.90
CA ARG A 152 0.27 -5.63 -11.85
C ARG A 152 0.14 -4.33 -12.68
N TYR A 153 -1.08 -3.81 -12.80
CA TYR A 153 -1.36 -2.58 -13.52
C TYR A 153 -2.28 -1.66 -12.69
N ALA A 154 -1.75 -0.52 -12.27
CA ALA A 154 -2.47 0.52 -11.54
C ALA A 154 -3.41 1.29 -12.48
N ASN A 155 -4.54 1.70 -11.92
CA ASN A 155 -5.64 2.36 -12.62
C ASN A 155 -6.33 1.42 -13.63
N VAL A 156 -6.96 1.98 -14.67
CA VAL A 156 -7.83 1.26 -15.60
C VAL A 156 -7.06 0.70 -16.80
N ILE A 157 -7.46 -0.49 -17.27
CA ILE A 157 -7.30 -0.94 -18.66
C ILE A 157 -8.71 -1.05 -19.26
N ARG A 158 -8.97 -0.27 -20.32
CA ARG A 158 -10.28 -0.21 -20.97
C ARG A 158 -10.63 -1.58 -21.57
N ASP A 159 -11.91 -1.92 -21.48
CA ASP A 159 -12.51 -3.19 -21.93
C ASP A 159 -11.83 -4.47 -21.39
N ALA A 160 -11.01 -4.34 -20.33
CA ALA A 160 -10.22 -5.42 -19.76
C ALA A 160 -9.39 -6.20 -20.81
N THR A 161 -8.97 -5.52 -21.88
CA THR A 161 -8.16 -6.12 -22.94
C THR A 161 -7.01 -5.23 -23.36
N PHE A 162 -5.93 -5.85 -23.83
CA PHE A 162 -4.81 -5.14 -24.43
C PHE A 162 -4.01 -6.04 -25.37
N MET A 163 -3.14 -5.42 -26.16
CA MET A 163 -2.24 -6.12 -27.07
C MET A 163 -0.78 -5.92 -26.66
N VAL A 164 -0.02 -7.01 -26.55
CA VAL A 164 1.42 -6.94 -26.28
C VAL A 164 2.20 -7.02 -27.59
N ARG A 165 3.05 -6.03 -27.85
CA ARG A 165 4.00 -6.04 -28.98
C ARG A 165 5.33 -6.66 -28.53
N PRO A 166 6.10 -7.32 -29.43
CA PRO A 166 5.88 -7.46 -30.88
C PRO A 166 4.97 -8.63 -31.29
N SER A 167 4.57 -9.51 -30.37
CA SER A 167 3.78 -10.72 -30.71
C SER A 167 2.42 -10.40 -31.33
N GLY A 168 1.85 -9.22 -31.04
CA GLY A 168 0.55 -8.79 -31.53
C GLY A 168 -0.61 -9.57 -30.92
N ARG A 169 -0.34 -10.39 -29.89
CA ARG A 169 -1.35 -11.19 -29.20
C ARG A 169 -2.23 -10.29 -28.35
N MET A 170 -3.53 -10.52 -28.44
CA MET A 170 -4.54 -9.92 -27.57
C MET A 170 -4.65 -10.75 -26.29
N TYR A 171 -4.71 -10.06 -25.15
CA TYR A 171 -4.91 -10.65 -23.84
C TYR A 171 -6.16 -10.05 -23.21
N MET A 172 -6.91 -10.90 -22.51
CA MET A 172 -8.04 -10.50 -21.68
C MET A 172 -7.61 -10.64 -20.22
N VAL A 173 -7.83 -9.59 -19.44
CA VAL A 173 -7.62 -9.56 -17.99
C VAL A 173 -8.96 -9.54 -17.28
N SER A 174 -8.94 -9.67 -15.95
CA SER A 174 -10.17 -9.57 -15.15
C SER A 174 -10.88 -8.24 -15.35
N ASN A 175 -12.21 -8.24 -15.32
CA ASN A 175 -13.08 -7.09 -15.47
C ASN A 175 -13.74 -6.73 -14.13
N ASN A 176 -12.92 -6.41 -13.14
CA ASN A 176 -13.38 -6.16 -11.77
C ASN A 176 -14.04 -4.78 -11.56
N LYS A 177 -14.19 -3.96 -12.62
CA LYS A 177 -14.91 -2.68 -12.60
C LYS A 177 -15.78 -2.56 -13.84
N GLY A 178 -16.99 -3.11 -13.78
CA GLY A 178 -17.87 -3.22 -14.94
C GLY A 178 -17.20 -4.06 -16.04
N HIS A 179 -17.11 -3.54 -17.26
CA HIS A 179 -16.40 -4.21 -18.35
C HIS A 179 -14.89 -3.89 -18.40
N HIS A 180 -14.35 -3.17 -17.40
CA HIS A 180 -12.97 -2.73 -17.38
C HIS A 180 -12.15 -3.42 -16.29
N HIS A 181 -10.84 -3.47 -16.51
CA HIS A 181 -9.89 -3.91 -15.50
C HIS A 181 -9.48 -2.72 -14.63
N TYR A 182 -9.35 -2.92 -13.33
CA TYR A 182 -8.96 -1.86 -12.41
C TYR A 182 -8.01 -2.36 -11.32
N ASN A 183 -6.89 -1.63 -11.13
CA ASN A 183 -5.94 -1.83 -10.03
C ASN A 183 -5.46 -3.28 -9.87
N GLY A 184 -5.19 -3.96 -10.98
CA GLY A 184 -4.63 -5.30 -10.97
C GLY A 184 -5.63 -6.44 -10.82
N GLY A 185 -6.93 -6.16 -10.68
CA GLY A 185 -7.99 -7.16 -10.73
C GLY A 185 -8.63 -7.51 -9.39
N TYR A 186 -9.21 -8.70 -9.29
CA TYR A 186 -9.92 -9.14 -8.08
C TYR A 186 -8.95 -9.37 -6.91
N ILE A 187 -7.83 -10.03 -7.18
CA ILE A 187 -6.72 -10.31 -6.28
C ILE A 187 -5.48 -9.60 -6.84
N GLY A 188 -5.44 -8.28 -6.73
CA GLY A 188 -4.25 -7.51 -7.08
C GLY A 188 -3.10 -7.67 -6.07
N PHE A 189 -2.01 -6.94 -6.32
CA PHE A 189 -0.83 -6.92 -5.45
C PHE A 189 -1.12 -6.39 -4.04
N ASP A 190 -2.24 -5.69 -3.88
CA ASP A 190 -2.80 -5.20 -2.63
C ASP A 190 -3.37 -6.31 -1.73
N LYS A 191 -3.70 -7.48 -2.30
CA LYS A 191 -4.42 -8.56 -1.62
C LYS A 191 -3.60 -9.82 -1.38
N VAL A 192 -2.29 -9.75 -1.53
CA VAL A 192 -1.37 -10.87 -1.30
C VAL A 192 -0.47 -10.60 -0.09
N ASN A 193 -0.08 -11.64 0.65
CA ASN A 193 0.93 -11.50 1.70
C ASN A 193 2.33 -11.59 1.08
N TRP A 194 3.10 -10.52 1.21
CA TRP A 194 4.44 -10.43 0.62
C TRP A 194 5.48 -11.11 1.52
N ARG A 195 6.45 -11.80 0.90
CA ARG A 195 7.62 -12.31 1.62
C ARG A 195 8.55 -11.16 1.93
N SER A 196 9.01 -11.06 3.17
CA SER A 196 9.76 -9.89 3.64
C SER A 196 11.03 -10.26 4.40
N TYR A 197 12.03 -9.38 4.31
CA TYR A 197 13.22 -9.38 5.15
C TYR A 197 13.73 -7.94 5.37
N VAL A 198 14.59 -7.77 6.36
CA VAL A 198 15.18 -6.47 6.72
C VAL A 198 16.65 -6.43 6.31
N SER A 199 17.10 -5.32 5.75
CA SER A 199 18.50 -5.04 5.45
C SER A 199 18.84 -3.62 5.90
N GLY A 200 19.52 -3.49 7.05
CA GLY A 200 19.73 -2.19 7.70
C GLY A 200 18.39 -1.53 8.06
N LEU A 201 18.15 -0.32 7.54
CA LEU A 201 16.88 0.41 7.70
C LEU A 201 15.86 0.15 6.58
N LYS A 202 16.17 -0.78 5.66
CA LYS A 202 15.31 -1.11 4.52
C LYS A 202 14.49 -2.35 4.83
N VAL A 203 13.19 -2.28 4.53
CA VAL A 203 12.31 -3.45 4.51
C VAL A 203 12.07 -3.83 3.06
N ILE A 204 12.49 -5.04 2.70
CA ILE A 204 12.41 -5.54 1.32
C ILE A 204 11.33 -6.61 1.28
N MET A 205 10.33 -6.39 0.44
CA MET A 205 9.19 -7.26 0.22
C MET A 205 9.23 -7.82 -1.20
N SER A 206 8.86 -9.10 -1.36
CA SER A 206 8.86 -9.79 -2.65
C SER A 206 7.60 -10.59 -2.87
N HIS A 207 7.13 -10.60 -4.12
CA HIS A 207 5.99 -11.35 -4.59
C HIS A 207 6.25 -11.88 -6.00
N VAL A 208 5.81 -13.10 -6.27
CA VAL A 208 5.83 -13.71 -7.60
C VAL A 208 4.40 -13.79 -8.08
N SER A 209 4.09 -13.03 -9.11
CA SER A 209 2.81 -13.07 -9.80
C SER A 209 2.95 -14.05 -10.97
N GLU A 210 2.32 -15.21 -10.85
CA GLU A 210 2.43 -16.28 -11.84
C GLU A 210 1.87 -15.87 -13.20
N ARG A 211 2.30 -16.59 -14.24
CA ARG A 211 1.74 -16.44 -15.59
C ARG A 211 0.21 -16.62 -15.55
N PHE A 212 -0.50 -15.69 -16.19
CA PHE A 212 -1.97 -15.59 -16.23
C PHE A 212 -2.66 -15.28 -14.90
N HIS A 213 -1.92 -14.90 -13.86
CA HIS A 213 -2.52 -14.30 -12.69
C HIS A 213 -3.30 -13.03 -13.11
N GLU A 214 -4.61 -13.01 -12.85
CA GLU A 214 -5.54 -11.95 -13.31
C GLU A 214 -5.57 -11.75 -14.85
N GLY A 215 -5.14 -12.76 -15.61
CA GLY A 215 -5.09 -12.77 -17.08
C GLY A 215 -3.80 -12.21 -17.71
N PHE A 216 -2.87 -11.66 -16.90
CA PHE A 216 -1.64 -11.08 -17.43
C PHE A 216 -0.64 -12.14 -17.94
N PRO A 217 -0.03 -11.96 -19.14
CA PRO A 217 0.99 -12.88 -19.62
C PRO A 217 2.29 -12.77 -18.82
N GLY A 218 3.09 -13.84 -18.85
CA GLY A 218 4.39 -13.91 -18.17
C GLY A 218 4.30 -13.98 -16.65
N THR A 219 5.22 -14.72 -16.05
CA THR A 219 5.48 -14.64 -14.61
C THR A 219 6.24 -13.34 -14.34
N VAL A 220 5.83 -12.60 -13.33
CA VAL A 220 6.50 -11.36 -12.87
C VAL A 220 7.03 -11.57 -11.47
N MET A 221 8.33 -11.32 -11.29
CA MET A 221 8.94 -11.21 -9.97
C MET A 221 8.96 -9.74 -9.58
N CYS A 222 8.24 -9.38 -8.54
CA CYS A 222 8.16 -8.01 -8.03
C CYS A 222 8.86 -7.91 -6.68
N GLN A 223 9.62 -6.83 -6.50
CA GLN A 223 10.20 -6.44 -5.23
C GLN A 223 9.79 -5.01 -4.90
N VAL A 224 9.42 -4.76 -3.64
CA VAL A 224 9.14 -3.43 -3.10
C VAL A 224 10.04 -3.20 -1.91
N THR A 225 10.81 -2.12 -1.93
CA THR A 225 11.71 -1.73 -0.85
C THR A 225 11.21 -0.44 -0.21
N PHE A 226 11.02 -0.46 1.10
CA PHE A 226 10.66 0.69 1.90
C PHE A 226 11.84 1.13 2.78
N GLU A 227 12.04 2.44 2.88
CA GLU A 227 13.06 3.03 3.75
C GLU A 227 12.52 4.36 4.30
N VAL A 228 12.70 4.60 5.60
CA VAL A 228 12.46 5.92 6.21
C VAL A 228 13.79 6.52 6.62
N THR A 229 14.00 7.76 6.22
CA THR A 229 15.25 8.48 6.46
C THR A 229 15.08 9.60 7.48
N CYS A 230 16.20 10.07 8.04
CA CYS A 230 16.20 11.04 9.13
C CYS A 230 15.69 12.44 8.75
N ASP A 231 15.54 12.73 7.46
CA ASP A 231 14.94 13.97 6.94
C ASP A 231 13.42 13.85 6.73
N ASN A 232 12.78 12.87 7.37
CA ASN A 232 11.34 12.59 7.29
C ASN A 232 10.85 12.19 5.89
N THR A 233 11.71 11.52 5.12
CA THR A 233 11.33 10.98 3.81
C THR A 233 11.06 9.48 3.90
N LEU A 234 9.85 9.07 3.50
CA LEU A 234 9.53 7.68 3.17
C LEU A 234 9.87 7.45 1.68
N LYS A 235 10.81 6.54 1.43
CA LYS A 235 11.22 6.12 0.09
C LYS A 235 10.64 4.76 -0.22
N ILE A 236 10.12 4.61 -1.44
CA ILE A 236 9.59 3.36 -1.97
C ILE A 236 10.28 3.10 -3.32
N GLU A 237 10.92 1.94 -3.46
CA GLU A 237 11.46 1.47 -4.75
C GLU A 237 10.77 0.17 -5.13
N MET A 238 10.16 0.13 -6.32
CA MET A 238 9.48 -1.02 -6.87
C MET A 238 10.25 -1.50 -8.10
N LYS A 239 10.61 -2.78 -8.10
CA LYS A 239 11.38 -3.42 -9.18
C LYS A 239 10.68 -4.64 -9.70
N CYS A 240 10.68 -4.83 -11.02
CA CYS A 240 10.12 -6.03 -11.62
C CYS A 240 10.94 -6.54 -12.79
N THR A 241 10.93 -7.88 -12.92
CA THR A 241 11.39 -8.61 -14.10
C THR A 241 10.31 -9.59 -14.54
N THR A 242 10.38 -10.04 -15.78
CA THR A 242 9.37 -10.94 -16.34
C THR A 242 9.95 -12.06 -17.21
N SER A 243 9.20 -13.16 -17.32
CA SER A 243 9.53 -14.31 -18.17
C SER A 243 9.03 -14.18 -19.61
N GLU A 244 8.00 -13.37 -19.86
CA GLU A 244 7.42 -13.10 -21.20
C GLU A 244 7.04 -11.62 -21.29
N PRO A 245 6.98 -11.02 -22.49
CA PRO A 245 6.48 -9.66 -22.65
C PRO A 245 5.11 -9.49 -21.96
N THR A 246 5.03 -8.50 -21.07
CA THR A 246 3.84 -8.21 -20.26
C THR A 246 3.67 -6.72 -20.07
N VAL A 247 2.60 -6.31 -19.38
CA VAL A 247 2.38 -4.91 -19.04
C VAL A 247 2.55 -4.71 -17.55
N ILE A 248 3.15 -3.58 -17.19
CA ILE A 248 3.37 -3.22 -15.81
C ILE A 248 3.20 -1.72 -15.58
N ASN A 249 2.47 -1.40 -14.53
CA ASN A 249 2.30 -0.05 -14.03
C ASN A 249 2.07 -0.19 -12.53
N LEU A 250 3.11 -0.02 -11.73
CA LEU A 250 2.97 -0.13 -10.27
C LEU A 250 2.70 1.24 -9.66
N SER A 251 2.05 1.24 -8.50
CA SER A 251 1.97 2.42 -7.67
C SER A 251 1.67 2.09 -6.21
N ASN A 252 1.51 3.09 -5.37
CA ASN A 252 1.07 2.98 -3.99
C ASN A 252 -0.13 3.92 -3.80
N ALA A 253 -1.16 3.48 -3.09
CA ALA A 253 -2.41 4.24 -2.93
C ALA A 253 -2.59 4.82 -1.50
N PRO A 254 -1.76 5.76 -1.04
CA PRO A 254 -1.90 6.36 0.27
C PRO A 254 -2.99 7.43 0.28
N PHE A 255 -3.92 7.33 1.25
CA PHE A 255 -4.98 8.29 1.44
C PHE A 255 -4.65 9.22 2.61
N PHE A 256 -4.31 10.46 2.29
CA PHE A 256 -3.84 11.45 3.23
C PHE A 256 -4.93 12.43 3.68
N ASN A 257 -4.74 12.96 4.89
CA ASN A 257 -5.25 14.25 5.33
C ASN A 257 -4.23 14.83 6.32
N LEU A 258 -3.54 15.91 5.93
CA LEU A 258 -2.45 16.49 6.73
C LEU A 258 -2.96 17.22 7.98
N ALA A 259 -4.26 17.48 8.09
CA ALA A 259 -4.86 17.90 9.36
C ALA A 259 -4.94 16.74 10.38
N GLY A 260 -4.86 15.50 9.89
CA GLY A 260 -5.10 14.25 10.62
C GLY A 260 -6.14 13.42 9.87
N HIS A 261 -5.94 12.11 9.71
CA HIS A 261 -6.87 11.26 8.95
C HIS A 261 -8.30 11.29 9.49
N HIS A 262 -8.46 11.65 10.76
CA HIS A 262 -9.72 11.67 11.49
C HIS A 262 -10.52 12.97 11.35
N THR A 263 -9.94 14.00 10.74
CA THR A 263 -10.53 15.35 10.73
C THR A 263 -11.63 15.54 9.69
N GLY A 264 -11.68 14.66 8.68
CA GLY A 264 -12.75 14.65 7.67
C GLY A 264 -12.68 15.79 6.66
N ALA A 265 -13.80 15.99 5.94
CA ALA A 265 -13.85 16.80 4.73
C ALA A 265 -13.62 18.31 4.94
N GLU A 266 -14.04 18.84 6.09
CA GLU A 266 -13.92 20.28 6.35
C GLU A 266 -12.47 20.75 6.32
N LEU A 267 -11.59 20.08 7.07
CA LEU A 267 -10.16 20.41 7.08
C LEU A 267 -9.41 19.88 5.85
N MET A 268 -9.93 18.85 5.20
CA MET A 268 -9.38 18.39 3.91
C MET A 268 -9.46 19.50 2.85
N LEU A 269 -10.58 20.23 2.79
CA LEU A 269 -10.77 21.32 1.81
C LEU A 269 -9.82 22.51 2.00
N ASP A 270 -9.27 22.70 3.20
CA ASP A 270 -8.32 23.78 3.50
C ASP A 270 -6.90 23.49 3.00
N HIS A 271 -6.66 22.31 2.43
CA HIS A 271 -5.36 21.96 1.88
C HIS A 271 -5.03 22.82 0.66
N ILE A 272 -3.76 23.20 0.56
CA ILE A 272 -3.17 23.94 -0.56
C ILE A 272 -2.34 22.96 -1.37
N PHE A 273 -2.62 22.88 -2.67
CA PHE A 273 -1.92 22.00 -3.59
C PHE A 273 -1.08 22.79 -4.59
N THR A 274 0.08 22.23 -4.93
CA THR A 274 0.91 22.62 -6.07
C THR A 274 1.25 21.35 -6.83
N ILE A 275 1.05 21.32 -8.15
CA ILE A 275 1.29 20.14 -8.99
C ILE A 275 2.17 20.55 -10.18
N ASN A 276 3.25 19.81 -10.41
CA ASN A 276 4.22 20.05 -11.47
C ASN A 276 3.76 19.41 -12.80
N ALA A 277 2.68 19.94 -13.35
CA ALA A 277 2.09 19.44 -14.59
C ALA A 277 1.55 20.58 -15.42
N ASP A 278 1.88 20.59 -16.72
CA ASP A 278 1.28 21.50 -17.70
C ASP A 278 0.07 20.91 -18.42
N LYS A 279 -0.15 19.60 -18.26
CA LYS A 279 -1.22 18.83 -18.90
C LYS A 279 -1.83 17.80 -17.96
N TYR A 280 -3.02 17.31 -18.31
CA TYR A 280 -3.69 16.17 -17.69
C TYR A 280 -4.31 15.28 -18.77
N THR A 281 -4.56 14.01 -18.46
CA THR A 281 -5.22 13.10 -19.40
C THR A 281 -6.73 13.32 -19.34
N ALA A 282 -7.35 13.66 -20.46
CA ALA A 282 -8.79 13.91 -20.51
C ALA A 282 -9.59 12.62 -20.32
N VAL A 283 -10.72 12.75 -19.64
CA VAL A 283 -11.66 11.64 -19.37
C VAL A 283 -12.99 11.86 -20.09
N ASP A 284 -13.68 10.77 -20.40
CA ASP A 284 -15.05 10.77 -20.91
C ASP A 284 -16.07 10.92 -19.77
N GLU A 285 -17.36 10.80 -20.10
CA GLU A 285 -18.47 10.95 -19.14
C GLU A 285 -18.48 9.86 -18.05
N ASP A 286 -17.87 8.71 -18.33
CA ASP A 286 -17.70 7.60 -17.37
C ASP A 286 -16.42 7.76 -16.51
N GLY A 287 -15.67 8.85 -16.70
CA GLY A 287 -14.42 9.12 -16.00
C GLY A 287 -13.23 8.29 -16.52
N LEU A 288 -13.35 7.70 -17.71
CA LEU A 288 -12.30 6.88 -18.32
C LEU A 288 -11.43 7.70 -19.27
N VAL A 289 -10.14 7.38 -19.32
CA VAL A 289 -9.18 8.10 -20.15
C VAL A 289 -9.51 7.97 -21.64
N THR A 290 -9.47 9.08 -22.35
CA THR A 290 -9.79 9.18 -23.79
C THR A 290 -8.56 9.04 -24.71
N GLY A 291 -7.36 9.09 -24.14
CA GLY A 291 -6.10 9.20 -24.88
C GLY A 291 -5.67 10.65 -25.19
N GLU A 292 -6.55 11.64 -25.01
CA GLU A 292 -6.21 13.06 -25.21
C GLU A 292 -5.47 13.63 -23.98
N ARG A 293 -4.49 14.51 -24.21
CA ARG A 293 -3.83 15.29 -23.15
C ARG A 293 -4.20 16.77 -23.29
N LYS A 294 -4.89 17.32 -22.29
CA LYS A 294 -5.33 18.72 -22.27
C LYS A 294 -4.40 19.56 -21.41
N VAL A 295 -4.20 20.81 -21.79
CA VAL A 295 -3.42 21.77 -21.00
C VAL A 295 -4.16 22.17 -19.73
N VAL A 296 -3.45 22.35 -18.63
CA VAL A 296 -4.06 22.81 -17.37
C VAL A 296 -4.36 24.31 -17.39
N GLY A 297 -3.61 25.09 -18.17
CA GLY A 297 -3.67 26.55 -18.17
C GLY A 297 -5.07 27.10 -18.44
N GLY A 298 -5.56 27.96 -17.54
CA GLY A 298 -6.90 28.55 -17.65
C GLY A 298 -8.05 27.63 -17.22
N THR A 299 -7.75 26.44 -16.72
CA THR A 299 -8.75 25.47 -16.25
C THR A 299 -8.77 25.33 -14.72
N ALA A 300 -9.76 24.62 -14.19
CA ALA A 300 -9.79 24.26 -12.77
C ALA A 300 -8.69 23.24 -12.37
N TYR A 301 -7.98 22.66 -13.34
CA TYR A 301 -6.87 21.73 -13.10
C TYR A 301 -5.51 22.45 -12.98
N ASP A 302 -5.45 23.79 -13.05
CA ASP A 302 -4.18 24.52 -12.94
C ASP A 302 -3.70 24.68 -11.48
N PHE A 303 -2.93 23.71 -11.01
CA PHE A 303 -2.22 23.76 -9.73
C PHE A 303 -0.73 24.08 -9.87
N ARG A 304 -0.27 24.61 -11.01
CA ARG A 304 1.15 25.01 -11.17
C ARG A 304 1.56 26.12 -10.20
N VAL A 305 0.59 26.94 -9.83
CA VAL A 305 0.68 27.90 -8.73
C VAL A 305 -0.15 27.36 -7.57
N PRO A 306 0.29 27.53 -6.30
CA PRO A 306 -0.47 27.06 -5.15
C PRO A 306 -1.94 27.52 -5.17
N ARG A 307 -2.86 26.59 -4.90
CA ARG A 307 -4.32 26.84 -4.82
C ARG A 307 -4.93 26.10 -3.65
N VAL A 308 -5.85 26.76 -2.94
CA VAL A 308 -6.66 26.16 -1.88
C VAL A 308 -7.72 25.26 -2.52
N LEU A 309 -7.80 24.00 -2.09
CA LEU A 309 -8.68 23.00 -2.66
C LEU A 309 -10.15 23.42 -2.61
N LYS A 310 -10.60 24.02 -1.49
CA LYS A 310 -11.96 24.55 -1.30
C LYS A 310 -12.45 25.43 -2.44
N THR A 311 -11.57 26.27 -2.99
CA THR A 311 -11.92 27.23 -4.07
C THR A 311 -12.02 26.59 -5.45
N MET A 312 -11.56 25.34 -5.56
CA MET A 312 -11.44 24.62 -6.83
C MET A 312 -12.43 23.46 -6.93
N MET A 313 -12.80 22.83 -5.82
CA MET A 313 -13.69 21.65 -5.80
C MET A 313 -15.04 21.87 -6.51
N SER A 314 -15.68 23.03 -6.29
CA SER A 314 -16.98 23.36 -6.91
C SER A 314 -16.91 23.59 -8.42
N LYS A 315 -15.71 23.76 -8.98
CA LYS A 315 -15.50 23.98 -10.42
C LYS A 315 -15.31 22.67 -11.20
N ILE A 316 -15.20 21.54 -10.50
CA ILE A 316 -14.99 20.24 -11.13
C ILE A 316 -16.34 19.57 -11.41
N PRO A 317 -16.64 19.17 -12.66
CA PRO A 317 -17.96 18.64 -13.03
C PRO A 317 -18.45 17.47 -12.18
N MET A 318 -17.54 16.57 -11.76
CA MET A 318 -17.87 15.40 -10.93
C MET A 318 -17.80 15.66 -9.41
N GLY A 319 -17.64 16.92 -9.01
CA GLY A 319 -17.59 17.32 -7.59
C GLY A 319 -16.33 16.90 -6.85
N GLY A 320 -15.25 16.56 -7.55
CA GLY A 320 -13.95 16.24 -6.98
C GLY A 320 -12.94 15.79 -8.03
N TYR A 321 -11.66 15.78 -7.68
CA TYR A 321 -10.61 15.33 -8.60
C TYR A 321 -10.53 13.82 -8.61
N ASP A 322 -10.45 13.26 -9.80
CA ASP A 322 -10.02 11.90 -10.08
C ASP A 322 -9.35 11.92 -11.46
N ILE A 323 -8.14 12.49 -11.50
CA ILE A 323 -7.48 12.82 -12.76
C ILE A 323 -5.99 12.51 -12.71
N ASN A 324 -5.45 11.99 -13.82
CA ASN A 324 -4.01 11.82 -13.98
C ASN A 324 -3.39 13.10 -14.57
N TYR A 325 -2.47 13.68 -13.82
CA TYR A 325 -1.63 14.79 -14.27
C TYR A 325 -0.44 14.26 -15.07
N CYS A 326 -0.12 14.93 -16.18
CA CYS A 326 1.06 14.65 -17.00
C CYS A 326 2.23 15.48 -16.46
N ILE A 327 3.23 14.82 -15.91
CA ILE A 327 4.25 15.48 -15.09
C ILE A 327 5.35 16.05 -15.96
N THR A 328 5.68 17.31 -15.72
CA THR A 328 6.72 18.01 -16.44
C THR A 328 8.08 17.60 -15.88
N ARG A 329 8.84 16.81 -16.64
CA ARG A 329 10.17 16.34 -16.26
C ARG A 329 11.26 17.24 -16.85
N GLY A 330 12.29 17.54 -16.05
CA GLY A 330 13.55 18.10 -16.55
C GLY A 330 14.37 17.05 -17.31
N THR A 331 15.40 17.48 -18.05
CA THR A 331 16.26 16.62 -18.87
C THR A 331 17.12 15.65 -18.07
N ASP A 332 17.56 16.05 -16.86
CA ASP A 332 18.61 15.35 -16.11
C ASP A 332 18.21 14.99 -14.65
N GLN A 333 16.92 14.73 -14.40
CA GLN A 333 16.41 14.41 -13.06
C GLN A 333 16.03 12.93 -12.93
N ASP A 334 16.69 12.21 -12.00
CA ASP A 334 16.30 10.83 -11.63
C ASP A 334 14.87 10.80 -11.06
N LEU A 335 14.57 11.71 -10.13
CA LEU A 335 13.23 11.94 -9.59
C LEU A 335 12.76 13.36 -9.91
N ALA A 336 11.57 13.48 -10.50
CA ALA A 336 10.92 14.76 -10.70
C ALA A 336 10.06 15.11 -9.48
N PHE A 337 10.00 16.40 -9.13
CA PHE A 337 8.97 16.92 -8.22
C PHE A 337 7.60 16.71 -8.88
N GLN A 338 6.67 16.11 -8.15
CA GLN A 338 5.34 15.74 -8.64
C GLN A 338 4.30 16.73 -8.11
N ALA A 339 4.22 16.85 -6.78
CA ALA A 339 3.28 17.72 -6.11
C ALA A 339 3.72 18.07 -4.69
N ARG A 340 3.13 19.14 -4.17
CA ARG A 340 3.16 19.53 -2.76
C ARG A 340 1.74 19.72 -2.26
N ALA A 341 1.45 19.15 -1.09
CA ALA A 341 0.26 19.44 -0.30
C ALA A 341 0.68 20.11 1.00
N LEU A 342 -0.04 21.16 1.40
CA LEU A 342 0.18 21.89 2.65
C LEU A 342 -1.16 22.04 3.37
N HIS A 343 -1.19 21.78 4.67
CA HIS A 343 -2.32 22.17 5.52
C HIS A 343 -1.95 23.39 6.37
N PRO A 344 -2.52 24.58 6.10
CA PRO A 344 -2.08 25.84 6.70
C PRO A 344 -2.21 25.94 8.22
N LEU A 345 -3.16 25.22 8.85
CA LEU A 345 -3.38 25.31 10.29
C LEU A 345 -2.36 24.48 11.08
N THR A 346 -2.10 23.24 10.64
CA THR A 346 -1.09 22.38 11.28
C THR A 346 0.33 22.76 10.85
N GLY A 347 0.49 23.32 9.65
CA GLY A 347 1.79 23.57 9.04
C GLY A 347 2.45 22.33 8.45
N ARG A 348 1.79 21.17 8.47
CA ARG A 348 2.35 19.95 7.85
C ARG A 348 2.39 20.10 6.33
N VAL A 349 3.50 19.69 5.75
CA VAL A 349 3.77 19.69 4.31
C VAL A 349 4.08 18.26 3.88
N LEU A 350 3.52 17.86 2.74
CA LEU A 350 3.89 16.67 2.01
C LEU A 350 4.41 17.08 0.63
N GLU A 351 5.61 16.66 0.29
CA GLU A 351 6.16 16.73 -1.06
C GLU A 351 6.28 15.33 -1.64
N VAL A 352 5.92 15.18 -2.91
CA VAL A 352 5.98 13.92 -3.64
C VAL A 352 7.01 14.05 -4.75
N TYR A 353 7.94 13.10 -4.83
CA TYR A 353 8.90 12.98 -5.92
C TYR A 353 8.82 11.58 -6.53
N SER A 354 8.95 11.46 -7.84
CA SER A 354 8.93 10.15 -8.51
C SER A 354 9.57 10.20 -9.89
N ASN A 355 10.04 9.05 -10.38
CA ASN A 355 10.49 8.85 -11.75
C ASN A 355 9.34 8.52 -12.73
N GLN A 356 8.08 8.57 -12.29
CA GLN A 356 6.93 8.29 -13.15
C GLN A 356 6.50 9.49 -14.01
N PRO A 357 5.95 9.25 -15.21
CA PRO A 357 5.50 10.31 -16.11
C PRO A 357 4.17 10.94 -15.69
N GLY A 358 3.41 10.28 -14.81
CA GLY A 358 2.09 10.71 -14.36
C GLY A 358 1.91 10.61 -12.85
N MET A 359 0.85 11.26 -12.39
CA MET A 359 0.39 11.16 -11.01
C MET A 359 -1.14 11.28 -10.97
N GLN A 360 -1.81 10.28 -10.42
CA GLN A 360 -3.24 10.38 -10.12
C GLN A 360 -3.41 11.31 -8.92
N PHE A 361 -4.24 12.34 -9.09
CA PHE A 361 -4.75 13.15 -8.00
C PHE A 361 -6.22 12.81 -7.77
N TYR A 362 -6.52 12.25 -6.60
CA TYR A 362 -7.85 11.78 -6.24
C TYR A 362 -8.28 12.36 -4.90
N THR A 363 -9.52 12.87 -4.81
CA THR A 363 -10.05 13.54 -3.60
C THR A 363 -11.13 12.71 -2.89
N GLY A 364 -11.02 11.38 -2.90
CA GLY A 364 -11.89 10.51 -2.10
C GLY A 364 -13.37 10.58 -2.51
N ASN A 365 -13.65 10.71 -3.81
CA ASN A 365 -15.00 10.97 -4.34
C ASN A 365 -15.97 9.79 -4.13
N LEU A 366 -15.43 8.56 -4.07
CA LEU A 366 -16.16 7.31 -3.88
C LEU A 366 -16.16 6.81 -2.42
N LEU A 367 -15.58 7.58 -1.49
CA LEU A 367 -15.77 7.28 -0.07
C LEU A 367 -17.25 7.51 0.31
N PRO A 368 -17.79 6.79 1.31
CA PRO A 368 -19.19 6.90 1.68
C PRO A 368 -19.63 8.35 1.90
N ASP A 369 -20.78 8.71 1.33
CA ASP A 369 -21.38 10.03 1.44
C ASP A 369 -22.65 9.92 2.30
N PRO A 370 -22.67 10.42 3.55
CA PRO A 370 -23.82 10.28 4.43
C PRO A 370 -25.07 10.97 3.88
N ASP A 371 -24.89 11.94 2.98
CA ASP A 371 -25.97 12.71 2.37
C ASP A 371 -26.51 12.06 1.09
N LYS A 372 -25.88 10.97 0.60
CA LYS A 372 -26.36 10.18 -0.54
C LYS A 372 -26.80 8.79 -0.08
N ILE A 373 -28.11 8.54 -0.17
CA ILE A 373 -28.67 7.19 -0.03
C ILE A 373 -28.21 6.38 -1.25
N VAL A 374 -27.52 5.27 -1.03
CA VAL A 374 -27.08 4.36 -2.10
C VAL A 374 -28.21 3.36 -2.36
N GLU A 375 -28.76 3.35 -3.58
CA GLU A 375 -29.62 2.26 -4.04
C GLU A 375 -28.76 0.99 -4.21
N PRO A 376 -29.26 -0.20 -3.84
CA PRO A 376 -28.52 -1.43 -4.07
C PRO A 376 -28.30 -1.61 -5.58
N VAL A 377 -27.05 -1.91 -5.96
CA VAL A 377 -26.74 -2.40 -7.30
C VAL A 377 -27.57 -3.67 -7.51
N PRO A 378 -28.39 -3.79 -8.58
CA PRO A 378 -29.11 -5.02 -8.83
C PRO A 378 -28.09 -6.15 -9.00
N ALA A 379 -28.29 -7.23 -8.25
CA ALA A 379 -27.62 -8.50 -8.50
C ALA A 379 -28.15 -9.03 -9.83
N THR A 380 -27.56 -8.61 -10.94
CA THR A 380 -27.71 -9.26 -12.23
C THR A 380 -26.35 -9.82 -12.62
N GLU A 381 -26.36 -11.12 -12.90
CA GLU A 381 -25.26 -11.98 -13.38
C GLU A 381 -24.42 -12.72 -12.31
N GLU A 382 -25.07 -13.23 -11.27
CA GLU A 382 -24.62 -14.49 -10.65
C GLU A 382 -25.62 -15.61 -11.00
N ALA A 383 -25.10 -16.63 -11.70
CA ALA A 383 -25.68 -17.96 -11.94
C ALA A 383 -26.88 -18.09 -12.91
N GLU A 384 -26.57 -18.28 -14.20
CA GLU A 384 -27.30 -19.27 -15.03
C GLU A 384 -26.30 -20.32 -15.54
N GLU A 385 -26.01 -21.33 -14.71
CA GLU A 385 -25.64 -22.66 -15.19
C GLU A 385 -26.35 -23.70 -14.31
N SER A 386 -26.93 -24.71 -14.96
CA SER A 386 -27.78 -25.81 -14.47
C SER A 386 -29.21 -25.38 -14.09
N GLU A 387 -30.27 -25.91 -14.69
CA GLU A 387 -30.53 -27.32 -14.98
C GLU A 387 -31.35 -27.55 -16.25
N ALA A 388 -31.00 -28.62 -16.97
CA ALA A 388 -31.90 -29.29 -17.91
C ALA A 388 -32.27 -30.65 -17.32
N SER A 389 -33.54 -30.86 -16.97
CA SER A 389 -34.32 -32.08 -17.30
C SER A 389 -35.68 -32.14 -16.59
N GLU A 390 -36.72 -32.31 -17.41
CA GLU A 390 -37.89 -33.19 -17.21
C GLU A 390 -39.04 -32.82 -16.25
N MET A 391 -40.05 -32.17 -16.84
CA MET A 391 -41.42 -32.65 -17.11
C MET A 391 -42.25 -33.44 -16.07
N SER A 392 -43.54 -33.00 -15.98
CA SER A 392 -44.76 -33.67 -15.46
C SER A 392 -44.98 -33.58 -13.93
N SER A 393 -46.17 -33.42 -13.35
CA SER A 393 -47.57 -33.42 -13.80
C SER A 393 -48.48 -32.91 -12.66
N GLU A 394 -49.57 -32.25 -13.03
CA GLU A 394 -50.92 -32.30 -12.42
C GLU A 394 -51.29 -31.63 -11.07
N ARG A 395 -52.56 -31.21 -11.10
CA ARG A 395 -53.39 -30.42 -10.16
C ARG A 395 -53.67 -31.13 -8.82
N SER A 396 -53.88 -30.38 -7.74
CA SER A 396 -55.23 -30.13 -7.18
C SER A 396 -55.22 -29.25 -5.92
N SER A 397 -56.31 -28.51 -5.76
CA SER A 397 -56.77 -27.65 -4.67
C SER A 397 -57.02 -28.38 -3.35
N VAL A 398 -56.83 -27.71 -2.20
CA VAL A 398 -57.77 -27.65 -1.03
C VAL A 398 -57.30 -26.56 -0.05
N GLU A 399 -58.27 -25.79 0.45
CA GLU A 399 -58.19 -24.74 1.48
C GLU A 399 -57.91 -25.32 2.88
N GLY A 400 -57.24 -24.53 3.73
CA GLY A 400 -57.11 -24.78 5.15
C GLY A 400 -56.43 -23.61 5.86
N GLU A 401 -57.25 -22.71 6.42
CA GLU A 401 -56.82 -21.68 7.38
C GLU A 401 -56.40 -22.34 8.70
N TYR A 402 -55.23 -21.98 9.27
CA TYR A 402 -54.95 -21.84 10.71
C TYR A 402 -53.62 -21.08 10.92
N GLU A 403 -53.52 -20.45 12.08
CA GLU A 403 -52.84 -19.20 12.42
C GLU A 403 -51.31 -19.22 12.64
N GLU A 404 -50.75 -18.00 12.57
CA GLU A 404 -49.60 -17.44 13.30
C GLU A 404 -48.19 -18.04 13.11
N GLY A 405 -47.43 -17.33 12.27
CA GLY A 405 -45.97 -17.22 12.37
C GLY A 405 -45.52 -16.00 11.58
N GLU A 406 -45.21 -14.90 12.28
CA GLU A 406 -44.65 -13.69 11.67
C GLU A 406 -43.36 -14.02 10.89
N GLU A 407 -43.49 -14.24 9.58
CA GLU A 407 -42.38 -14.05 8.66
C GLU A 407 -42.04 -12.56 8.67
N ARG A 408 -41.07 -12.19 9.51
CA ARG A 408 -40.34 -10.94 9.34
C ARG A 408 -39.66 -11.00 7.99
N GLU A 409 -40.37 -10.53 6.96
CA GLU A 409 -39.79 -10.10 5.69
C GLU A 409 -38.51 -9.32 6.02
N GLY A 410 -37.38 -9.86 5.57
CA GLY A 410 -36.09 -9.22 5.70
C GLY A 410 -36.19 -7.84 5.06
N ARG A 411 -36.26 -6.80 5.91
CA ARG A 411 -36.09 -5.42 5.49
C ARG A 411 -34.80 -5.35 4.67
N LYS A 412 -34.91 -5.25 3.34
CA LYS A 412 -33.80 -4.79 2.49
C LYS A 412 -33.41 -3.42 3.04
N SER A 413 -32.29 -3.36 3.77
CA SER A 413 -31.84 -2.11 4.38
C SER A 413 -31.29 -1.21 3.27
N PHE A 414 -32.16 -0.35 2.74
CA PHE A 414 -31.73 0.88 2.09
C PHE A 414 -31.00 1.71 3.15
N GLY A 415 -29.69 1.83 3.04
CA GLY A 415 -28.90 2.43 4.10
C GLY A 415 -27.51 2.83 3.66
N TYR A 416 -27.15 4.06 4.01
CA TYR A 416 -25.76 4.47 4.10
C TYR A 416 -25.00 3.46 4.97
N VAL A 417 -23.98 2.81 4.40
CA VAL A 417 -23.11 1.91 5.17
C VAL A 417 -21.76 2.60 5.35
N PRO A 418 -21.40 2.97 6.59
CA PRO A 418 -20.18 3.72 6.88
C PRO A 418 -18.92 2.90 6.58
N LEU A 419 -17.82 3.60 6.26
CA LEU A 419 -16.47 3.02 6.25
C LEU A 419 -15.74 3.49 7.50
N LEU A 420 -15.64 2.60 8.49
CA LEU A 420 -14.92 2.86 9.73
C LEU A 420 -13.44 2.52 9.54
N GLY A 421 -12.60 3.48 9.85
CA GLY A 421 -11.14 3.36 9.87
C GLY A 421 -10.56 3.30 11.27
N LYS A 422 -9.26 3.59 11.35
CA LYS A 422 -8.52 3.66 12.63
C LYS A 422 -9.26 4.47 13.69
N LYS A 423 -9.27 3.95 14.92
CA LYS A 423 -9.91 4.53 16.11
C LYS A 423 -11.39 4.84 15.91
N GLY A 424 -12.08 4.05 15.08
CA GLY A 424 -13.51 4.25 14.77
C GLY A 424 -13.79 5.49 13.91
N THR A 425 -12.78 6.05 13.25
CA THR A 425 -12.93 7.23 12.39
C THR A 425 -13.87 6.92 11.23
N LEU A 426 -14.89 7.76 11.01
CA LEU A 426 -15.71 7.66 9.81
C LEU A 426 -15.01 8.31 8.60
N TYR A 427 -14.55 7.50 7.65
CA TYR A 427 -14.03 8.01 6.38
C TYR A 427 -15.18 8.30 5.42
N LYS A 428 -15.39 9.58 5.14
CA LYS A 428 -16.44 10.07 4.26
C LYS A 428 -15.88 10.72 3.01
N ARG A 429 -16.76 10.89 2.02
CA ARG A 429 -16.49 11.62 0.78
C ARG A 429 -15.74 12.92 1.03
N HIS A 430 -14.66 13.12 0.27
CA HIS A 430 -13.76 14.28 0.37
C HIS A 430 -13.06 14.46 1.73
N GLY A 431 -13.03 13.44 2.60
CA GLY A 431 -12.26 13.47 3.84
C GLY A 431 -10.76 13.23 3.67
N LEU A 432 -10.35 12.73 2.50
CA LEU A 432 -9.00 12.22 2.22
C LEU A 432 -8.61 12.53 0.77
N PHE A 433 -7.31 12.65 0.49
CA PHE A 433 -6.76 12.75 -0.87
C PHE A 433 -5.66 11.73 -1.12
N CYS A 434 -5.42 11.40 -2.39
CA CYS A 434 -4.35 10.52 -2.84
C CYS A 434 -3.51 11.24 -3.90
N LEU A 435 -2.19 11.10 -3.78
CA LEU A 435 -1.19 11.54 -4.75
C LEU A 435 -0.40 10.30 -5.14
N MET A 436 -0.76 9.69 -6.27
CA MET A 436 -0.31 8.36 -6.66
C MET A 436 0.52 8.45 -7.95
N PRO A 437 1.86 8.54 -7.88
CA PRO A 437 2.72 8.53 -9.06
C PRO A 437 2.62 7.22 -9.83
N GLN A 438 2.41 7.27 -11.13
CA GLN A 438 2.17 6.10 -11.99
C GLN A 438 2.44 6.44 -13.46
N ASN A 439 2.40 5.44 -14.34
CA ASN A 439 2.18 5.69 -15.76
C ASN A 439 0.72 6.10 -16.01
N TYR A 440 0.41 6.63 -17.20
CA TYR A 440 -0.93 7.10 -17.52
C TYR A 440 -1.94 5.94 -17.53
N PRO A 441 -3.17 6.16 -17.03
CA PRO A 441 -4.25 5.20 -17.16
C PRO A 441 -4.39 4.71 -18.60
N ASP A 442 -4.64 3.42 -18.80
CA ASP A 442 -4.84 2.81 -20.11
C ASP A 442 -3.70 3.04 -21.14
N ALA A 443 -2.49 3.40 -20.69
CA ALA A 443 -1.32 3.61 -21.56
C ALA A 443 -1.03 2.45 -22.52
N VAL A 444 -1.31 1.21 -22.12
CA VAL A 444 -1.15 0.05 -23.01
C VAL A 444 -1.98 0.15 -24.31
N ASN A 445 -3.14 0.78 -24.26
CA ASN A 445 -4.04 0.94 -25.41
C ASN A 445 -3.88 2.30 -26.11
N ASN A 446 -3.07 3.21 -25.55
CA ASN A 446 -2.89 4.57 -26.05
C ASN A 446 -1.45 4.79 -26.55
N ARG A 447 -1.23 4.66 -27.87
CA ARG A 447 0.13 4.71 -28.48
C ARG A 447 0.90 6.01 -28.27
N ASN A 448 0.19 7.10 -27.95
CA ASN A 448 0.76 8.41 -27.65
C ASN A 448 1.17 8.58 -26.18
N PHE A 449 0.92 7.57 -25.34
CA PHE A 449 1.32 7.54 -23.93
C PHE A 449 2.65 6.79 -23.75
N PRO A 450 3.36 6.98 -22.63
CA PRO A 450 4.56 6.22 -22.33
C PRO A 450 4.26 4.72 -22.28
N SER A 451 5.14 3.91 -22.88
CA SER A 451 4.97 2.45 -22.89
C SER A 451 4.86 1.88 -21.48
N SER A 452 3.92 0.96 -21.27
CA SER A 452 3.80 0.14 -20.07
C SER A 452 4.31 -1.30 -20.28
N VAL A 453 4.92 -1.60 -21.43
CA VAL A 453 5.40 -2.96 -21.76
C VAL A 453 6.74 -3.21 -21.08
N LEU A 454 6.88 -4.37 -20.45
CA LEU A 454 8.12 -4.91 -19.90
C LEU A 454 8.48 -6.21 -20.64
N ASN A 455 9.68 -6.30 -21.19
CA ASN A 455 10.18 -7.48 -21.90
C ASN A 455 11.15 -8.31 -21.03
N PRO A 456 11.33 -9.60 -21.33
CA PRO A 456 12.38 -10.41 -20.70
C PRO A 456 13.77 -9.79 -20.91
N GLY A 457 14.55 -9.73 -19.83
CA GLY A 457 15.88 -9.09 -19.82
C GLY A 457 15.86 -7.60 -19.49
N GLU A 458 14.70 -6.95 -19.51
CA GLU A 458 14.52 -5.58 -19.00
C GLU A 458 14.20 -5.58 -17.50
N GLU A 459 14.47 -4.46 -16.83
CA GLU A 459 14.07 -4.21 -15.45
C GLU A 459 13.13 -2.99 -15.40
N TYR A 460 11.94 -3.19 -14.83
CA TYR A 460 11.08 -2.07 -14.45
C TYR A 460 11.58 -1.49 -13.13
N ILE A 461 11.74 -0.17 -13.05
CA ILE A 461 12.13 0.54 -11.82
C ILE A 461 11.20 1.73 -11.61
N HIS A 462 10.53 1.77 -10.47
CA HIS A 462 9.70 2.88 -10.04
C HIS A 462 10.08 3.32 -8.64
N ARG A 463 10.44 4.60 -8.50
CA ARG A 463 10.80 5.22 -7.24
C ARG A 463 9.78 6.28 -6.85
N ILE A 464 9.38 6.28 -5.58
CA ILE A 464 8.51 7.29 -4.97
C ILE A 464 9.19 7.78 -3.70
N GLN A 465 9.13 9.09 -3.46
CA GLN A 465 9.48 9.69 -2.18
C GLN A 465 8.31 10.53 -1.68
N TYR A 466 7.83 10.21 -0.49
CA TYR A 466 6.92 11.03 0.29
C TYR A 466 7.73 11.74 1.38
N LYS A 467 8.05 13.01 1.15
CA LYS A 467 8.85 13.84 2.05
C LYS A 467 7.96 14.73 2.88
N PHE A 468 8.06 14.61 4.21
CA PHE A 468 7.27 15.39 5.14
C PHE A 468 8.08 16.55 5.71
N GLY A 469 7.44 17.72 5.80
CA GLY A 469 8.02 18.93 6.35
C GLY A 469 7.05 19.69 7.24
N ILE A 470 7.56 20.75 7.87
CA ILE A 470 6.76 21.68 8.67
C ILE A 470 7.04 23.09 8.16
N LEU A 471 5.97 23.80 7.81
CA LEU A 471 5.97 25.24 7.63
C LEU A 471 5.73 25.92 8.99
N LEU A 472 6.78 26.56 9.51
CA LEU A 472 6.72 27.31 10.77
C LEU A 472 6.15 28.73 10.62
N GLY A 473 6.25 29.31 9.41
CA GLY A 473 5.72 30.64 9.11
C GLY A 473 4.21 30.65 8.88
N LYS A 474 3.61 31.85 8.90
CA LYS A 474 2.24 32.05 8.39
C LYS A 474 2.27 31.95 6.87
N TYR A 475 1.39 31.12 6.30
CA TYR A 475 1.11 31.15 4.87
C TYR A 475 0.25 32.40 4.62
N VAL A 476 0.77 33.36 3.86
CA VAL A 476 0.10 34.64 3.54
C VAL A 476 -0.74 34.47 2.29
#